data_AF-A0A7W1TRZ5-F1
#
_entry.id   AF-A0A7W1TRZ5-F1
#
_cell.length_a   1.000
_cell.length_b   1.000
_cell.length_c   1.000
_cell.angle_alpha   90.00
_cell.angle_beta   90.00
_cell.angle_gamma   90.00
#
_symmetry.space_group_name_H-M   'P 1'
#
loop_
_entity.id
_entity.type
_entity.pdbx_description
1 polymer ?
#
loop_
_entity_poly.entity_id
_entity_poly.type
_entity_poly.pdbx_seq_one_letter_code
_entity_poly.pdbx_strand_id
1 'polypeptide(L)'
;MTMRRIRRTWAVVATALLITACAPGSGAAPAAGAQTTDTVKVRRGNLAVTVSSSGTVQPAQTADLAFGTTGTIQKVFVEEGQAVKQGQDLAALDPRDLDQQVVQAQSNLQSAQAKLEQAQNGKATDQDKAAQEASVAQAKAQLDKTKNGNSTEADLASASAAVRNAQANLQKAQNGNNTAADVANAQAAVRAAQAALDKTRTGSTTPADIANAQAAVRAAEAGLQKTRTGNTTPADIANAQAGVRGAEANLQKVKTGNTTPADIANAQAAVQSAQAKLAAVKTGPTPDLVSAAQTKLTQAQQNYQKTAAADSSNKTSAQQSMYQAADGVRTAQTSYTSAYYDNQNAQNGTDPKTGKSFSSEKLDTATQQQQYANALQTATLALSQAQSKLEQAKVAFQNAQQQEINDDANAQAQVTDAQVQLNQLLKGPKDTDVAQAQAAVDQANAQLAKLQQGGSAADV
;
A
#
# COMPACT_ATOMS: atom_id res chain seq x y z
N MET A 1 42.03 -23.12 18.62
CA MET A 1 43.24 -23.21 19.46
C MET A 1 43.63 -21.80 19.90
N THR A 2 43.84 -21.61 21.21
CA THR A 2 44.62 -20.52 21.89
C THR A 2 44.21 -19.05 21.68
N MET A 3 43.50 -18.40 22.64
CA MET A 3 43.96 -17.73 23.89
C MET A 3 44.66 -16.37 23.74
N ARG A 4 44.09 -15.32 24.39
CA ARG A 4 44.70 -14.40 25.40
C ARG A 4 43.76 -13.18 25.61
N ARG A 5 43.06 -13.03 26.75
CA ARG A 5 43.44 -12.50 28.08
C ARG A 5 44.00 -11.07 28.09
N ILE A 6 43.24 -10.14 28.66
CA ILE A 6 43.75 -8.94 29.36
C ILE A 6 43.10 -8.88 30.76
N ARG A 7 43.94 -8.55 31.74
CA ARG A 7 43.78 -8.68 33.19
C ARG A 7 43.77 -7.29 33.85
N ARG A 8 42.97 -7.15 34.92
CA ARG A 8 43.26 -6.57 36.28
C ARG A 8 43.65 -5.08 36.35
N THR A 9 43.36 -4.27 37.37
CA THR A 9 43.52 -4.36 38.84
C THR A 9 43.03 -3.00 39.44
N TRP A 10 42.21 -2.86 40.51
CA TRP A 10 42.46 -2.91 41.99
C TRP A 10 42.53 -1.54 42.72
N ALA A 11 42.26 -1.59 44.05
CA ALA A 11 42.37 -0.59 45.15
C ALA A 11 41.07 0.21 45.45
N VAL A 12 40.35 0.12 46.57
CA VAL A 12 40.56 -0.08 48.04
C VAL A 12 41.29 1.06 48.76
N VAL A 13 40.79 1.40 49.97
CA VAL A 13 41.29 2.26 51.08
C VAL A 13 40.37 3.49 51.30
N ALA A 14 39.50 3.64 52.32
CA ALA A 14 39.55 3.48 53.79
C ALA A 14 40.27 4.64 54.55
N THR A 15 39.75 4.96 55.77
CA THR A 15 40.30 5.84 56.84
C THR A 15 39.87 7.32 56.76
N ALA A 16 39.00 7.90 57.61
CA ALA A 16 38.89 8.07 59.08
C ALA A 16 39.66 9.29 59.67
N LEU A 17 39.14 9.79 60.82
CA LEU A 17 39.54 10.92 61.69
C LEU A 17 39.03 12.35 61.30
N LEU A 18 38.70 13.29 62.20
CA LEU A 18 38.26 13.38 63.62
C LEU A 18 38.13 14.90 63.94
N ILE A 19 37.44 15.25 65.05
CA ILE A 19 37.51 16.52 65.86
C ILE A 19 36.52 17.64 65.46
N THR A 20 35.83 18.44 66.30
CA THR A 20 35.38 18.51 67.71
C THR A 20 34.65 19.89 67.85
N ALA A 21 33.61 19.99 68.69
CA ALA A 21 33.14 21.17 69.49
C ALA A 21 31.59 21.24 69.54
N CYS A 22 30.88 20.84 70.62
CA CYS A 22 30.77 21.39 71.98
C CYS A 22 30.05 22.75 72.08
N ALA A 23 28.74 22.75 72.41
CA ALA A 23 28.11 23.60 73.44
C ALA A 23 26.63 23.19 73.72
N PRO A 24 26.16 23.26 74.98
CA PRO A 24 24.85 22.74 75.43
C PRO A 24 23.81 23.85 75.67
N GLY A 25 22.51 23.50 75.63
CA GLY A 25 21.41 24.40 75.99
C GLY A 25 20.13 23.64 76.35
N SER A 26 19.87 23.57 77.65
CA SER A 26 18.84 22.83 78.37
C SER A 26 17.41 23.37 78.19
N GLY A 27 16.39 22.51 78.17
CA GLY A 27 14.99 22.95 78.33
C GLY A 27 13.89 21.90 78.05
N ALA A 28 13.46 21.21 79.11
CA ALA A 28 12.12 20.69 79.44
C ALA A 28 11.16 20.07 78.39
N ALA A 29 10.67 18.86 78.70
CA ALA A 29 9.42 18.25 78.22
C ALA A 29 8.22 18.77 79.09
N PRO A 30 6.94 18.83 78.62
CA PRO A 30 6.18 17.63 78.22
C PRO A 30 5.13 17.77 77.08
N ALA A 31 4.84 16.60 76.48
CA ALA A 31 3.61 16.08 75.85
C ALA A 31 2.51 17.02 75.28
N ALA A 32 2.22 16.85 73.97
CA ALA A 32 0.87 16.71 73.39
C ALA A 32 0.98 16.18 71.94
N GLY A 33 0.13 15.23 71.57
CA GLY A 33 0.23 14.46 70.33
C GLY A 33 0.07 15.28 69.04
N ALA A 34 0.88 14.96 68.04
CA ALA A 34 0.70 15.42 66.67
C ALA A 34 1.20 14.35 65.69
N GLN A 35 0.39 14.11 64.66
CA GLN A 35 0.58 13.16 63.57
C GLN A 35 1.98 13.28 62.95
N THR A 36 2.69 12.17 62.79
CA THR A 36 3.97 12.13 62.08
C THR A 36 3.73 12.36 60.59
N THR A 37 3.95 13.59 60.13
CA THR A 37 4.16 13.88 58.72
C THR A 37 5.65 13.94 58.45
N ASP A 38 6.13 13.05 57.58
CA ASP A 38 7.49 13.13 57.04
C ASP A 38 7.66 14.47 56.32
N THR A 39 8.55 15.32 56.84
CA THR A 39 8.88 16.61 56.23
C THR A 39 10.33 16.61 55.77
N VAL A 40 10.53 16.98 54.49
CA VAL A 40 11.84 17.10 53.85
C VAL A 40 12.20 18.56 53.66
N LYS A 41 13.44 18.94 53.98
CA LYS A 41 13.99 20.29 53.75
C LYS A 41 14.04 20.61 52.25
N VAL A 42 13.31 21.65 51.84
CA VAL A 42 13.33 22.14 50.44
C VAL A 42 14.68 22.79 50.13
N ARG A 43 15.35 22.31 49.07
CA ARG A 43 16.55 22.93 48.50
C ARG A 43 16.21 23.55 47.14
N ARG A 44 16.68 24.78 46.90
CA ARG A 44 16.59 25.41 45.57
C ARG A 44 17.79 24.99 44.72
N GLY A 45 17.52 24.56 43.50
CA GLY A 45 18.51 24.26 42.46
C GLY A 45 17.91 24.51 41.09
N ASN A 46 18.74 24.74 40.07
CA ASN A 46 18.25 24.96 38.71
C ASN A 46 17.67 23.66 38.14
N LEU A 47 16.38 23.70 37.78
CA LEU A 47 15.70 22.63 37.08
C LEU A 47 15.90 22.85 35.58
N ALA A 48 16.78 22.08 34.95
CA ALA A 48 16.87 22.07 33.49
C ALA A 48 15.65 21.36 32.94
N VAL A 49 14.67 22.13 32.45
CA VAL A 49 13.51 21.59 31.71
C VAL A 49 13.99 21.28 30.29
N THR A 50 14.50 20.08 30.07
CA THR A 50 14.77 19.57 28.73
C THR A 50 13.46 19.21 28.05
N VAL A 51 13.11 19.97 27.01
CA VAL A 51 12.04 19.61 26.09
C VAL A 51 12.59 18.58 25.11
N SER A 52 12.27 17.31 25.33
CA SER A 52 12.54 16.24 24.36
C SER A 52 11.43 16.27 23.30
N SER A 53 11.80 16.56 22.05
CA SER A 53 10.92 16.44 20.89
C SER A 53 11.42 15.29 20.02
N SER A 54 10.56 14.30 19.77
CA SER A 54 10.82 13.23 18.81
C SER A 54 10.40 13.71 17.42
N GLY A 55 11.37 13.98 16.56
CA GLY A 55 11.15 14.21 15.14
C GLY A 55 11.51 12.95 14.35
N THR A 56 10.73 12.63 13.32
CA THR A 56 11.09 11.58 12.37
C THR A 56 12.09 12.13 11.37
N VAL A 57 13.18 11.38 11.15
CA VAL A 57 14.17 11.72 10.13
C VAL A 57 13.60 11.30 8.78
N GLN A 58 13.28 12.27 7.93
CA GLN A 58 12.87 12.02 6.54
C GLN A 58 14.10 12.11 5.61
N PRO A 59 14.15 11.28 4.55
CA PRO A 59 15.10 11.50 3.46
C PRO A 59 14.96 12.92 2.94
N ALA A 60 16.07 13.65 2.78
CA ALA A 60 16.03 15.00 2.25
C ALA A 60 15.42 15.05 0.82
N GLN A 61 15.53 13.94 0.07
CA GLN A 61 14.95 13.75 -1.26
C GLN A 61 14.61 12.27 -1.46
N THR A 62 13.44 12.00 -2.05
CA THR A 62 12.98 10.67 -2.49
C THR A 62 12.59 10.77 -3.97
N ALA A 63 12.96 9.79 -4.79
CA ALA A 63 12.64 9.77 -6.22
C ALA A 63 12.31 8.35 -6.67
N ASP A 64 11.14 8.19 -7.30
CA ASP A 64 10.75 6.95 -7.97
C ASP A 64 11.28 6.95 -9.41
N LEU A 65 12.05 5.93 -9.76
CA LEU A 65 12.78 5.84 -11.03
C LEU A 65 12.06 4.92 -12.01
N ALA A 66 11.79 5.43 -13.21
CA ALA A 66 11.18 4.68 -14.30
C ALA A 66 11.96 4.88 -15.59
N PHE A 67 11.89 3.91 -16.50
CA PHE A 67 12.47 4.05 -17.84
C PHE A 67 11.62 4.98 -18.71
N GLY A 68 12.27 5.84 -19.49
CA GLY A 68 11.59 6.76 -20.41
C GLY A 68 11.03 6.10 -21.68
N THR A 69 11.33 4.83 -21.92
CA THR A 69 10.88 4.06 -23.09
C THR A 69 10.49 2.64 -22.68
N THR A 70 9.49 2.07 -23.35
CA THR A 70 9.09 0.67 -23.13
C THR A 70 10.14 -0.29 -23.69
N GLY A 71 10.52 -1.30 -22.92
CA GLY A 71 11.49 -2.32 -23.37
C GLY A 71 11.71 -3.42 -22.34
N THR A 72 12.49 -4.42 -22.72
CA THR A 72 12.88 -5.52 -21.82
C THR A 72 14.11 -5.09 -21.02
N ILE A 73 14.12 -5.33 -19.71
CA ILE A 73 15.31 -5.07 -18.88
C ILE A 73 16.39 -6.08 -19.25
N GLN A 74 17.55 -5.58 -19.69
CA GLN A 74 18.72 -6.42 -19.99
C GLN A 74 19.49 -6.75 -18.71
N LYS A 75 19.68 -5.75 -17.84
CA LYS A 75 20.48 -5.91 -16.61
C LYS A 75 20.11 -4.87 -15.57
N VAL A 76 20.11 -5.28 -14.31
CA VAL A 76 20.10 -4.38 -13.14
C VAL A 76 21.52 -4.35 -12.58
N PHE A 77 22.08 -3.15 -12.38
CA PHE A 77 23.48 -2.94 -11.96
C PHE A 77 23.65 -2.76 -10.45
N VAL A 78 22.54 -2.71 -9.71
CA VAL A 78 22.53 -2.43 -8.28
C VAL A 78 21.74 -3.48 -7.50
N GLU A 79 22.13 -3.69 -6.25
CA GLU A 79 21.43 -4.57 -5.31
C GLU A 79 20.52 -3.76 -4.38
N GLU A 80 19.46 -4.39 -3.88
CA GLU A 80 18.54 -3.76 -2.94
C GLU A 80 19.30 -3.32 -1.67
N GLY A 81 19.18 -2.03 -1.32
CA GLY A 81 19.87 -1.42 -0.18
C GLY A 81 21.25 -0.84 -0.48
N GLN A 82 21.75 -0.91 -1.72
CA GLN A 82 23.01 -0.30 -2.13
C GLN A 82 22.90 1.23 -2.22
N ALA A 83 23.88 1.95 -1.68
CA ALA A 83 23.97 3.40 -1.84
C ALA A 83 24.44 3.76 -3.27
N VAL A 84 23.69 4.64 -3.93
CA VAL A 84 23.93 5.04 -5.33
C VAL A 84 24.15 6.55 -5.44
N LYS A 85 24.93 6.97 -6.44
CA LYS A 85 25.23 8.38 -6.72
C LYS A 85 24.36 8.91 -7.85
N GLN A 86 24.13 10.22 -7.88
CA GLN A 86 23.46 10.87 -9.00
C GLN A 86 24.23 10.60 -10.31
N GLY A 87 23.51 10.13 -11.33
CA GLY A 87 24.08 9.74 -12.63
C GLY A 87 24.66 8.33 -12.69
N GLN A 88 24.53 7.52 -11.63
CA GLN A 88 24.90 6.11 -11.66
C GLN A 88 23.82 5.29 -12.37
N ASP A 89 24.24 4.46 -13.33
CA ASP A 89 23.33 3.52 -14.00
C ASP A 89 22.81 2.47 -13.02
N LEU A 90 21.49 2.38 -12.91
CA LEU A 90 20.82 1.44 -12.00
C LEU A 90 20.32 0.20 -12.73
N ALA A 91 19.84 0.38 -13.96
CA ALA A 91 19.40 -0.71 -14.82
C ALA A 91 19.48 -0.27 -16.29
N ALA A 92 19.76 -1.22 -17.17
CA ALA A 92 19.79 -1.04 -18.62
C ALA A 92 18.65 -1.81 -19.27
N LEU A 93 17.96 -1.16 -20.21
CA LEU A 93 17.07 -1.80 -21.17
C LEU A 93 17.88 -2.47 -22.28
N ASP A 94 17.34 -3.53 -22.85
CA ASP A 94 17.92 -4.19 -24.03
C ASP A 94 17.86 -3.23 -25.23
N PRO A 95 19.02 -2.75 -25.72
CA PRO A 95 19.03 -1.76 -26.77
C PRO A 95 18.82 -2.37 -28.15
N ARG A 96 18.77 -3.70 -28.31
CA ARG A 96 18.78 -4.35 -29.64
C ARG A 96 17.68 -3.83 -30.58
N ASP A 97 16.46 -3.65 -30.07
CA ASP A 97 15.35 -3.13 -30.88
C ASP A 97 15.52 -1.64 -31.21
N LEU A 98 16.04 -0.85 -30.26
CA LEU A 98 16.32 0.57 -30.45
C LEU A 98 17.50 0.80 -31.40
N ASP A 99 18.57 0.03 -31.27
CA ASP A 99 19.75 0.05 -32.13
C ASP A 99 19.37 -0.32 -33.57
N GLN A 100 18.53 -1.35 -33.76
CA GLN A 100 18.01 -1.70 -35.08
C GLN A 100 17.18 -0.56 -35.69
N GLN A 101 16.33 0.10 -34.89
CA GLN A 101 15.54 1.24 -35.34
C GLN A 101 16.43 2.46 -35.68
N VAL A 102 17.50 2.71 -34.91
CA VAL A 102 18.48 3.77 -35.18
C VAL A 102 19.25 3.48 -36.47
N VAL A 103 19.72 2.24 -36.67
CA VAL A 103 20.42 1.82 -37.89
C VAL A 103 19.52 1.94 -39.12
N GLN A 104 18.24 1.55 -38.99
CA GLN A 104 17.26 1.71 -40.06
C GLN A 104 16.99 3.19 -40.39
N ALA A 105 16.85 4.05 -39.38
CA ALA A 105 16.63 5.49 -39.56
C ALA A 105 17.86 6.19 -40.15
N GLN A 106 19.07 5.80 -39.75
CA GLN A 106 20.32 6.28 -40.35
C GLN A 106 20.44 5.88 -41.83
N SER A 107 20.07 4.64 -42.17
CA SER A 107 20.06 4.16 -43.56
C SER A 107 19.07 4.95 -44.42
N ASN A 108 17.90 5.28 -43.86
CA ASN A 108 16.90 6.12 -44.53
C ASN A 108 17.39 7.56 -44.76
N LEU A 109 18.08 8.15 -43.77
CA LEU A 109 18.71 9.46 -43.91
C LEU A 109 19.79 9.47 -44.99
N GLN A 110 20.68 8.47 -44.98
CA GLN A 110 21.72 8.33 -46.00
C GLN A 110 21.13 8.15 -47.40
N SER A 111 20.05 7.37 -47.54
CA SER A 111 19.32 7.22 -48.80
C SER A 111 18.71 8.55 -49.27
N ALA A 112 18.11 9.32 -48.35
CA ALA A 112 17.54 10.63 -48.67
C ALA A 112 18.62 11.65 -49.06
N GLN A 113 19.77 11.62 -48.40
CA GLN A 113 20.93 12.47 -48.73
C GLN A 113 21.50 12.12 -50.11
N ALA A 114 21.69 10.84 -50.42
CA ALA A 114 22.15 10.39 -51.73
C ALA A 114 21.17 10.79 -52.85
N LYS A 115 19.86 10.72 -52.60
CA LYS A 115 18.83 11.19 -53.55
C LYS A 115 18.86 12.70 -53.73
N LEU A 116 19.12 13.47 -52.68
CA LEU A 116 19.29 14.91 -52.77
C LEU A 116 20.56 15.27 -53.56
N GLU A 117 21.66 14.59 -53.29
CA GLU A 117 22.91 14.76 -54.02
C GLU A 117 22.74 14.41 -55.50
N GLN A 118 22.07 13.29 -55.81
CA GLN A 118 21.71 12.92 -57.19
C GLN A 118 20.79 13.96 -57.84
N ALA A 119 19.83 14.51 -57.08
CA ALA A 119 18.94 15.57 -57.56
C ALA A 119 19.72 16.86 -57.90
N GLN A 120 20.73 17.19 -57.10
CA GLN A 120 21.60 18.37 -57.27
C GLN A 120 22.68 18.18 -58.35
N ASN A 121 23.22 16.97 -58.48
CA ASN A 121 24.34 16.63 -59.36
C ASN A 121 23.92 16.07 -60.73
N GLY A 122 22.62 15.92 -61.00
CA GLY A 122 22.06 15.54 -62.30
C GLY A 122 22.22 16.60 -63.40
N LYS A 123 23.41 17.21 -63.53
CA LYS A 123 23.80 18.07 -64.64
C LYS A 123 24.06 17.19 -65.87
N ALA A 124 23.52 17.55 -67.03
CA ALA A 124 23.87 16.92 -68.30
C ALA A 124 25.39 16.98 -68.49
N THR A 125 25.99 15.88 -68.96
CA THR A 125 27.44 15.85 -69.21
C THR A 125 27.79 16.87 -70.30
N ASP A 126 29.03 17.34 -70.35
CA ASP A 126 29.44 18.28 -71.42
C ASP A 126 29.31 17.65 -72.82
N GLN A 127 29.35 16.31 -72.90
CA GLN A 127 29.04 15.55 -74.12
C GLN A 127 27.55 15.62 -74.50
N ASP A 128 26.64 15.57 -73.53
CA ASP A 128 25.20 15.73 -73.77
C ASP A 128 24.87 17.15 -74.23
N LYS A 129 25.48 18.17 -73.61
CA LYS A 129 25.33 19.57 -74.04
C LYS A 129 25.87 19.77 -75.46
N ALA A 130 27.06 19.24 -75.76
CA ALA A 130 27.64 19.31 -77.09
C ALA A 130 26.76 18.62 -78.16
N ALA A 131 26.15 17.48 -77.83
CA ALA A 131 25.22 16.79 -78.73
C ALA A 131 23.93 17.60 -78.99
N GLN A 132 23.40 18.27 -77.97
CA GLN A 132 22.23 19.15 -78.13
C GLN A 132 22.57 20.46 -78.85
N GLU A 133 23.75 21.03 -78.62
CA GLU A 133 24.26 22.19 -79.37
C GLU A 133 24.46 21.87 -80.85
N ALA A 134 25.03 20.69 -81.16
CA ALA A 134 25.14 20.18 -82.52
C ALA A 134 23.76 19.98 -83.18
N SER A 135 22.77 19.48 -82.43
CA SER A 135 21.39 19.32 -82.91
C SER A 135 20.72 20.67 -83.21
N VAL A 136 20.97 21.70 -82.40
CA VAL A 136 20.51 23.08 -82.66
C VAL A 136 21.20 23.66 -83.90
N ALA A 137 22.51 23.45 -84.06
CA ALA A 137 23.26 23.90 -85.22
C ALA A 137 22.76 23.25 -86.52
N GLN A 138 22.50 21.95 -86.50
CA GLN A 138 21.92 21.21 -87.62
C GLN A 138 20.51 21.71 -87.98
N ALA A 139 19.65 21.91 -86.98
CA ALA A 139 18.30 22.42 -87.19
C ALA A 139 18.30 23.84 -87.80
N LYS A 140 19.23 24.71 -87.37
CA LYS A 140 19.40 26.06 -87.94
C LYS A 140 19.91 26.02 -89.38
N ALA A 141 20.92 25.20 -89.67
CA ALA A 141 21.44 25.03 -91.02
C ALA A 141 20.36 24.51 -91.99
N GLN A 142 19.50 23.60 -91.53
CA GLN A 142 18.37 23.12 -92.31
C GLN A 142 17.31 24.22 -92.53
N LEU A 143 17.02 25.04 -91.52
CA LEU A 143 16.13 26.19 -91.66
C LEU A 143 16.67 27.22 -92.67
N ASP A 144 17.97 27.51 -92.64
CA ASP A 144 18.60 28.46 -93.57
C ASP A 144 18.61 27.91 -95.01
N LYS A 145 18.83 26.61 -95.18
CA LYS A 145 18.70 25.94 -96.49
C LYS A 145 17.26 26.00 -97.02
N THR A 146 16.26 25.78 -96.17
CA THR A 146 14.84 25.90 -96.54
C THR A 146 14.44 27.34 -96.85
N LYS A 147 15.01 28.34 -96.15
CA LYS A 147 14.80 29.78 -96.45
C LYS A 147 15.40 30.23 -97.78
N ASN A 148 16.55 29.67 -98.16
CA ASN A 148 17.27 30.04 -99.38
C ASN A 148 16.85 29.22 -100.62
N GLY A 149 15.97 28.22 -100.43
CA GLY A 149 15.36 27.44 -101.50
C GLY A 149 13.97 27.97 -101.88
N ASN A 150 13.44 27.50 -103.01
CA ASN A 150 12.07 27.83 -103.46
C ASN A 150 11.02 27.01 -102.67
N SER A 151 10.98 27.18 -101.35
CA SER A 151 10.21 26.36 -100.39
C SER A 151 8.86 26.97 -100.02
N THR A 152 7.93 26.13 -99.56
CA THR A 152 6.59 26.57 -99.16
C THR A 152 6.56 27.09 -97.71
N GLU A 153 5.55 27.88 -97.35
CA GLU A 153 5.37 28.38 -95.96
C GLU A 153 5.28 27.24 -94.93
N ALA A 154 4.71 26.09 -95.32
CA ALA A 154 4.62 24.91 -94.46
C ALA A 154 6.01 24.28 -94.16
N ASP A 155 6.93 24.34 -95.13
CA ASP A 155 8.30 23.85 -94.95
C ASP A 155 9.09 24.75 -93.99
N LEU A 156 8.90 26.07 -94.11
CA LEU A 156 9.47 27.08 -93.21
C LEU A 156 8.92 26.95 -91.78
N ALA A 157 7.60 26.77 -91.64
CA ALA A 157 6.95 26.54 -90.36
C ALA A 157 7.48 25.26 -89.68
N SER A 158 7.63 24.17 -90.43
CA SER A 158 8.16 22.90 -89.92
C SER A 158 9.63 23.01 -89.51
N ALA A 159 10.47 23.67 -90.31
CA ALA A 159 11.88 23.89 -89.98
C ALA A 159 12.06 24.82 -88.77
N SER A 160 11.22 25.85 -88.61
CA SER A 160 11.24 26.73 -87.44
C SER A 160 10.77 26.04 -86.16
N ALA A 161 9.80 25.11 -86.27
CA ALA A 161 9.39 24.26 -85.16
C ALA A 161 10.50 23.28 -84.73
N ALA A 162 11.24 22.73 -85.69
CA ALA A 162 12.40 21.89 -85.40
C ALA A 162 13.50 22.65 -84.64
N VAL A 163 13.80 23.90 -85.01
CA VAL A 163 14.74 24.76 -84.27
C VAL A 163 14.24 25.04 -82.86
N ARG A 164 12.95 25.39 -82.70
CA ARG A 164 12.36 25.63 -81.37
C ARG A 164 12.42 24.39 -80.47
N ASN A 165 12.16 23.20 -81.02
CA ASN A 165 12.25 21.95 -80.27
C ASN A 165 13.71 21.62 -79.88
N ALA A 166 14.67 21.80 -80.79
CA ALA A 166 16.08 21.61 -80.50
C ALA A 166 16.58 22.59 -79.42
N GLN A 167 16.15 23.86 -79.47
CA GLN A 167 16.48 24.85 -78.45
C GLN A 167 15.86 24.53 -77.09
N ALA A 168 14.61 24.07 -77.07
CA ALA A 168 13.96 23.64 -75.84
C ALA A 168 14.67 22.42 -75.22
N ASN A 169 15.17 21.49 -76.03
CA ASN A 169 15.92 20.33 -75.57
C ASN A 169 17.32 20.70 -75.05
N LEU A 170 18.02 21.63 -75.71
CA LEU A 170 19.27 22.20 -75.21
C LEU A 170 19.06 22.92 -73.86
N GLN A 171 17.98 23.70 -73.73
CA GLN A 171 17.68 24.41 -72.49
C GLN A 171 17.29 23.44 -71.36
N LYS A 172 16.59 22.34 -71.67
CA LYS A 172 16.35 21.25 -70.71
C LYS A 172 17.66 20.58 -70.26
N ALA A 173 18.58 20.30 -71.20
CA ALA A 173 19.88 19.74 -70.88
C ALA A 173 20.76 20.70 -70.05
N GLN A 174 20.70 22.01 -70.32
CA GLN A 174 21.45 23.04 -69.59
C GLN A 174 20.94 23.24 -68.16
N ASN A 175 19.62 23.11 -67.94
CA ASN A 175 18.99 23.29 -66.63
C ASN A 175 19.07 22.05 -65.72
N GLY A 176 19.60 20.92 -66.22
CA GLY A 176 19.59 19.64 -65.51
C GLY A 176 18.23 18.95 -65.60
N ASN A 177 18.21 17.62 -65.61
CA ASN A 177 16.97 16.84 -65.75
C ASN A 177 16.03 16.94 -64.54
N ASN A 178 16.49 17.52 -63.42
CA ASN A 178 15.73 17.66 -62.18
C ASN A 178 15.26 19.10 -62.01
N THR A 179 13.96 19.29 -61.82
CA THR A 179 13.34 20.60 -61.62
C THR A 179 13.64 21.14 -60.22
N ALA A 180 13.45 22.45 -60.00
CA ALA A 180 13.51 23.04 -58.67
C ALA A 180 12.53 22.36 -57.67
N ALA A 181 11.43 21.78 -58.17
CA ALA A 181 10.51 21.00 -57.35
C ALA A 181 11.12 19.66 -56.91
N ASP A 182 11.93 19.01 -57.73
CA ASP A 182 12.59 17.74 -57.39
C ASP A 182 13.66 17.93 -56.29
N VAL A 183 14.43 19.02 -56.36
CA VAL A 183 15.39 19.40 -55.31
C VAL A 183 14.65 19.76 -54.02
N ALA A 184 13.53 20.49 -54.10
CA ALA A 184 12.72 20.84 -52.93
C ALA A 184 12.11 19.60 -52.27
N ASN A 185 11.62 18.63 -53.06
CA ASN A 185 11.10 17.36 -52.57
C ASN A 185 12.19 16.50 -51.94
N ALA A 186 13.38 16.43 -52.56
CA ALA A 186 14.52 15.70 -51.99
C ALA A 186 15.03 16.34 -50.68
N GLN A 187 15.05 17.67 -50.59
CA GLN A 187 15.36 18.38 -49.33
C GLN A 187 14.30 18.16 -48.25
N ALA A 188 13.01 18.07 -48.62
CA ALA A 188 11.94 17.73 -47.68
C ALA A 188 12.09 16.29 -47.17
N ALA A 189 12.48 15.35 -48.04
CA ALA A 189 12.75 13.97 -47.66
C ALA A 189 13.93 13.84 -46.68
N VAL A 190 15.01 14.60 -46.88
CA VAL A 190 16.14 14.66 -45.92
C VAL A 190 15.69 15.20 -44.56
N ARG A 191 14.91 16.29 -44.55
CA ARG A 191 14.35 16.85 -43.29
C ARG A 191 13.45 15.86 -42.55
N ALA A 192 12.59 15.14 -43.27
CA ALA A 192 11.72 14.12 -42.68
C ALA A 192 12.53 12.93 -42.13
N ALA A 193 13.54 12.45 -42.86
CA ALA A 193 14.40 11.36 -42.41
C ALA A 193 15.25 11.74 -41.19
N GLN A 194 15.72 12.98 -41.12
CA GLN A 194 16.43 13.51 -39.94
C GLN A 194 15.52 13.58 -38.71
N ALA A 195 14.30 14.11 -38.87
CA ALA A 195 13.33 14.17 -37.78
C ALA A 195 12.92 12.78 -37.26
N ALA A 196 12.82 11.79 -38.16
CA ALA A 196 12.55 10.39 -37.78
C ALA A 196 13.71 9.79 -36.97
N LEU A 197 14.98 10.04 -37.37
CA LEU A 197 16.16 9.61 -36.62
C LEU A 197 16.23 10.25 -35.23
N ASP A 198 15.92 11.54 -35.12
CA ASP A 198 15.95 12.26 -33.85
C ASP A 198 14.84 11.76 -32.91
N LYS A 199 13.63 11.49 -33.42
CA LYS A 199 12.53 10.90 -32.66
C LYS A 199 12.88 9.52 -32.10
N THR A 200 13.55 8.68 -32.89
CA THR A 200 14.00 7.35 -32.44
C THR A 200 15.10 7.46 -31.38
N ARG A 201 15.91 8.53 -31.39
CA ARG A 201 16.96 8.77 -30.38
C ARG A 201 16.45 9.35 -29.06
N THR A 202 15.40 10.19 -29.08
CA THR A 202 14.97 10.95 -27.89
C THR A 202 13.71 10.43 -27.19
N GLY A 203 12.91 9.57 -27.84
CA GLY A 203 11.72 8.97 -27.21
C GLY A 203 10.60 9.97 -26.84
N SER A 204 10.67 11.24 -27.25
CA SER A 204 9.70 12.29 -26.94
C SER A 204 9.61 13.39 -28.01
N THR A 205 8.51 14.16 -27.96
CA THR A 205 8.14 15.25 -28.86
C THR A 205 9.32 16.19 -29.14
N THR A 206 9.68 16.36 -30.41
CA THR A 206 10.87 17.14 -30.79
C THR A 206 10.56 18.66 -30.87
N PRO A 207 11.57 19.54 -30.75
CA PRO A 207 11.43 20.96 -31.11
C PRO A 207 10.89 21.16 -32.54
N ALA A 208 11.14 20.21 -33.44
CA ALA A 208 10.59 20.21 -34.79
C ALA A 208 9.06 19.96 -34.80
N ASP A 209 8.54 19.09 -33.93
CA ASP A 209 7.09 18.85 -33.81
C ASP A 209 6.35 20.08 -33.26
N ILE A 210 6.94 20.76 -32.26
CA ILE A 210 6.43 22.03 -31.74
C ILE A 210 6.49 23.11 -32.83
N ALA A 211 7.59 23.20 -33.57
CA ALA A 211 7.74 24.15 -34.67
C ALA A 211 6.74 23.88 -35.81
N ASN A 212 6.47 22.61 -36.13
CA ASN A 212 5.48 22.20 -37.12
C ASN A 212 4.05 22.53 -36.67
N ALA A 213 3.71 22.26 -35.42
CA ALA A 213 2.41 22.63 -34.85
C ALA A 213 2.23 24.16 -34.78
N GLN A 214 3.27 24.91 -34.42
CA GLN A 214 3.26 26.38 -34.48
C GLN A 214 3.17 26.91 -35.91
N ALA A 215 3.79 26.23 -36.88
CA ALA A 215 3.66 26.58 -38.29
C ALA A 215 2.23 26.32 -38.81
N ALA A 216 1.57 25.26 -38.34
CA ALA A 216 0.18 24.97 -38.66
C ALA A 216 -0.78 26.03 -38.10
N VAL A 217 -0.56 26.52 -36.86
CA VAL A 217 -1.31 27.66 -36.30
C VAL A 217 -1.14 28.90 -37.15
N ARG A 218 0.12 29.28 -37.47
CA ARG A 218 0.40 30.45 -38.33
C ARG A 218 -0.23 30.32 -39.72
N ALA A 219 -0.25 29.13 -40.30
CA ALA A 219 -0.89 28.87 -41.59
C ALA A 219 -2.42 29.00 -41.51
N ALA A 220 -3.04 28.49 -40.44
CA ALA A 220 -4.48 28.62 -40.21
C ALA A 220 -4.90 30.08 -39.98
N GLU A 221 -4.11 30.85 -39.22
CA GLU A 221 -4.32 32.29 -39.00
C GLU A 221 -4.20 33.08 -40.30
N ALA A 222 -3.18 32.79 -41.12
CA ALA A 222 -3.01 33.41 -42.44
C ALA A 222 -4.18 33.07 -43.38
N GLY A 223 -4.69 31.83 -43.31
CA GLY A 223 -5.91 31.40 -44.02
C GLY A 223 -7.14 32.21 -43.59
N LEU A 224 -7.36 32.36 -42.28
CA LEU A 224 -8.45 33.17 -41.73
C LEU A 224 -8.36 34.65 -42.14
N GLN A 225 -7.14 35.22 -42.14
CA GLN A 225 -6.90 36.59 -42.60
C GLN A 225 -7.29 36.76 -44.07
N LYS A 226 -6.86 35.82 -44.94
CA LYS A 226 -7.17 35.84 -46.38
C LYS A 226 -8.68 35.74 -46.62
N THR A 227 -9.37 34.87 -45.89
CA THR A 227 -10.84 34.75 -45.94
C THR A 227 -11.51 36.06 -45.56
N ARG A 228 -11.09 36.73 -44.48
CA ARG A 228 -11.66 38.03 -44.06
C ARG A 228 -11.47 39.17 -45.06
N THR A 229 -10.41 39.14 -45.87
CA THR A 229 -10.11 40.18 -46.87
C THR A 229 -10.73 39.93 -48.25
N GLY A 230 -11.41 38.80 -48.46
CA GLY A 230 -12.08 38.45 -49.71
C GLY A 230 -13.60 38.71 -49.69
N ASN A 231 -14.28 38.48 -50.81
CA ASN A 231 -15.75 38.52 -50.88
C ASN A 231 -16.33 37.20 -50.34
N THR A 232 -16.44 37.08 -49.01
CA THR A 232 -16.73 35.80 -48.32
C THR A 232 -17.98 35.84 -47.44
N THR A 233 -18.59 34.67 -47.21
CA THR A 233 -19.77 34.54 -46.35
C THR A 233 -19.40 34.38 -44.87
N PRO A 234 -20.32 34.65 -43.93
CA PRO A 234 -20.10 34.38 -42.50
C PRO A 234 -19.76 32.90 -42.19
N ALA A 235 -20.25 31.96 -43.01
CA ALA A 235 -19.95 30.54 -42.86
C ALA A 235 -18.47 30.23 -43.17
N ASP A 236 -17.88 30.89 -44.16
CA ASP A 236 -16.47 30.73 -44.52
C ASP A 236 -15.55 31.23 -43.41
N ILE A 237 -15.92 32.33 -42.77
CA ILE A 237 -15.19 32.88 -41.61
C ILE A 237 -15.29 31.92 -40.41
N ALA A 238 -16.48 31.36 -40.14
CA ALA A 238 -16.67 30.40 -39.06
C ALA A 238 -15.85 29.11 -39.27
N ASN A 239 -15.77 28.62 -40.51
CA ASN A 239 -14.95 27.46 -40.87
C ASN A 239 -13.45 27.74 -40.72
N ALA A 240 -12.99 28.91 -41.18
CA ALA A 240 -11.59 29.31 -41.01
C ALA A 240 -11.21 29.52 -39.54
N GLN A 241 -12.12 30.07 -38.72
CA GLN A 241 -11.94 30.16 -37.26
C GLN A 241 -11.90 28.78 -36.59
N ALA A 242 -12.69 27.82 -37.05
CA ALA A 242 -12.62 26.44 -36.57
C ALA A 242 -11.26 25.79 -36.89
N GLY A 243 -10.69 26.10 -38.06
CA GLY A 243 -9.34 25.66 -38.44
C GLY A 243 -8.25 26.19 -37.51
N VAL A 244 -8.32 27.47 -37.12
CA VAL A 244 -7.40 28.07 -36.13
C VAL A 244 -7.53 27.37 -34.77
N ARG A 245 -8.77 27.21 -34.26
CA ARG A 245 -9.02 26.50 -32.99
C ARG A 245 -8.49 25.06 -33.01
N GLY A 246 -8.63 24.35 -34.14
CA GLY A 246 -8.11 23.00 -34.30
C GLY A 246 -6.58 22.94 -34.29
N ALA A 247 -5.92 23.91 -34.95
CA ALA A 247 -4.46 24.01 -34.97
C ALA A 247 -3.90 24.39 -33.58
N GLU A 248 -4.55 25.30 -32.86
CA GLU A 248 -4.19 25.68 -31.49
C GLU A 248 -4.35 24.52 -30.51
N ALA A 249 -5.46 23.77 -30.60
CA ALA A 249 -5.68 22.57 -29.79
C ALA A 249 -4.62 21.50 -30.06
N ASN A 250 -4.20 21.32 -31.32
CA ASN A 250 -3.12 20.42 -31.67
C ASN A 250 -1.76 20.91 -31.14
N LEU A 251 -1.46 22.21 -31.20
CA LEU A 251 -0.26 22.79 -30.60
C LEU A 251 -0.25 22.60 -29.07
N GLN A 252 -1.39 22.76 -28.41
CA GLN A 252 -1.53 22.51 -26.98
C GLN A 252 -1.24 21.04 -26.66
N LYS A 253 -1.85 20.10 -27.40
CA LYS A 253 -1.62 18.66 -27.28
C LYS A 253 -0.16 18.26 -27.50
N VAL A 254 0.50 18.89 -28.46
CA VAL A 254 1.94 18.68 -28.74
C VAL A 254 2.82 19.27 -27.62
N LYS A 255 2.36 20.32 -26.92
CA LYS A 255 3.09 20.97 -25.80
C LYS A 255 2.89 20.30 -24.44
N THR A 256 1.69 19.81 -24.13
CA THR A 256 1.33 19.27 -22.80
C THR A 256 1.34 17.74 -22.76
N GLY A 257 1.60 17.08 -23.88
CA GLY A 257 1.36 15.64 -24.01
C GLY A 257 -0.15 15.31 -24.00
N ASN A 258 -0.48 14.05 -23.73
CA ASN A 258 -1.87 13.57 -23.65
C ASN A 258 -2.64 14.07 -22.40
N THR A 259 -2.02 14.87 -21.53
CA THR A 259 -2.64 15.34 -20.28
C THR A 259 -3.77 16.33 -20.56
N THR A 260 -4.99 15.99 -20.14
CA THR A 260 -6.19 16.83 -20.26
C THR A 260 -6.46 17.63 -18.97
N PRO A 261 -7.24 18.72 -19.03
CA PRO A 261 -7.72 19.40 -17.82
C PRO A 261 -8.51 18.49 -16.87
N ALA A 262 -9.16 17.45 -17.39
CA ALA A 262 -9.87 16.46 -16.59
C ALA A 262 -8.91 15.60 -15.75
N ASP A 263 -7.74 15.27 -16.30
CA ASP A 263 -6.72 14.46 -15.60
C ASP A 263 -6.12 15.25 -14.43
N ILE A 264 -5.88 16.54 -14.62
CA ILE A 264 -5.44 17.45 -13.55
C ILE A 264 -6.51 17.58 -12.46
N ALA A 265 -7.79 17.70 -12.84
CA ALA A 265 -8.90 17.78 -11.89
C ALA A 265 -9.05 16.48 -11.08
N ASN A 266 -8.89 15.32 -11.72
CA ASN A 266 -8.92 14.01 -11.06
C ASN A 266 -7.74 13.84 -10.09
N ALA A 267 -6.53 14.28 -10.47
CA ALA A 267 -5.37 14.27 -9.59
C ALA A 267 -5.54 15.21 -8.38
N GLN A 268 -6.15 16.39 -8.58
CA GLN A 268 -6.50 17.29 -7.47
C GLN A 268 -7.53 16.66 -6.52
N ALA A 269 -8.55 15.98 -7.07
CA ALA A 269 -9.52 15.24 -6.25
C ALA A 269 -8.86 14.09 -5.47
N ALA A 270 -7.88 13.40 -6.06
CA ALA A 270 -7.11 12.37 -5.38
C ALA A 270 -6.29 12.94 -4.21
N VAL A 271 -5.66 14.10 -4.37
CA VAL A 271 -4.97 14.82 -3.28
C VAL A 271 -5.94 15.16 -2.15
N GLN A 272 -7.10 15.75 -2.47
CA GLN A 272 -8.13 16.10 -1.47
C GLN A 272 -8.62 14.85 -0.72
N SER A 273 -8.84 13.74 -1.43
CA SER A 273 -9.24 12.46 -0.81
C SER A 273 -8.15 11.91 0.12
N ALA A 274 -6.89 11.95 -0.28
CA ALA A 274 -5.77 11.50 0.54
C ALA A 274 -5.61 12.37 1.81
N GLN A 275 -5.78 13.69 1.68
CA GLN A 275 -5.74 14.62 2.82
C GLN A 275 -6.89 14.38 3.80
N ALA A 276 -8.11 14.13 3.30
CA ALA A 276 -9.25 13.79 4.14
C ALA A 276 -9.03 12.48 4.91
N LYS A 277 -8.44 11.46 4.27
CA LYS A 277 -8.06 10.20 4.92
C LYS A 277 -6.99 10.41 6.01
N LEU A 278 -5.95 11.20 5.73
CA LEU A 278 -4.92 11.55 6.71
C LEU A 278 -5.51 12.27 7.92
N ALA A 279 -6.42 13.22 7.70
CA ALA A 279 -7.11 13.92 8.78
C ALA A 279 -7.93 12.95 9.64
N ALA A 280 -8.69 12.04 9.02
CA ALA A 280 -9.48 11.02 9.72
C ALA A 280 -8.62 10.05 10.53
N VAL A 281 -7.45 9.65 10.03
CA VAL A 281 -6.50 8.82 10.78
C VAL A 281 -5.92 9.62 11.96
N LYS A 282 -5.52 10.88 11.76
CA LYS A 282 -4.96 11.74 12.83
C LYS A 282 -5.94 12.05 13.95
N THR A 283 -7.24 12.15 13.65
CA THR A 283 -8.28 12.38 14.69
C THR A 283 -8.45 11.19 15.64
N GLY A 284 -7.89 10.02 15.31
CA GLY A 284 -7.96 8.82 16.15
C GLY A 284 -9.38 8.22 16.20
N PRO A 285 -9.59 7.20 17.05
CA PRO A 285 -10.90 6.58 17.20
C PRO A 285 -11.93 7.59 17.73
N THR A 286 -13.15 7.54 17.19
CA THR A 286 -14.22 8.46 17.58
C THR A 286 -14.57 8.28 19.07
N PRO A 287 -15.03 9.34 19.76
CA PRO A 287 -15.53 9.24 21.13
C PRO A 287 -16.57 8.12 21.32
N ASP A 288 -17.38 7.86 20.30
CA ASP A 288 -18.37 6.79 20.27
C ASP A 288 -17.73 5.39 20.35
N LEU A 289 -16.61 5.16 19.65
CA LEU A 289 -15.89 3.88 19.72
C LEU A 289 -15.27 3.63 21.09
N VAL A 290 -14.70 4.67 21.71
CA VAL A 290 -14.13 4.60 23.06
C VAL A 290 -15.23 4.32 24.08
N SER A 291 -16.37 5.04 23.98
CA SER A 291 -17.55 4.83 24.83
C SER A 291 -18.13 3.41 24.69
N ALA A 292 -18.21 2.89 23.46
CA ALA A 292 -18.65 1.53 23.20
C ALA A 292 -17.70 0.48 23.82
N ALA A 293 -16.39 0.68 23.70
CA ALA A 293 -15.39 -0.20 24.31
C ALA A 293 -15.43 -0.17 25.85
N GLN A 294 -15.61 1.03 26.44
CA GLN A 294 -15.82 1.18 27.90
C GLN A 294 -17.08 0.45 28.37
N THR A 295 -18.14 0.51 27.56
CA THR A 295 -19.39 -0.20 27.85
C THR A 295 -19.18 -1.71 27.82
N LYS A 296 -18.46 -2.24 26.82
CA LYS A 296 -18.10 -3.67 26.76
C LYS A 296 -17.28 -4.12 27.96
N LEU A 297 -16.30 -3.32 28.39
CA LEU A 297 -15.51 -3.61 29.59
C LEU A 297 -16.40 -3.67 30.83
N THR A 298 -17.29 -2.70 31.02
CA THR A 298 -18.25 -2.68 32.12
C THR A 298 -19.14 -3.93 32.10
N GLN A 299 -19.65 -4.31 30.93
CA GLN A 299 -20.47 -5.51 30.77
C GLN A 299 -19.70 -6.80 31.10
N ALA A 300 -18.46 -6.92 30.63
CA ALA A 300 -17.61 -8.07 30.94
C ALA A 300 -17.34 -8.18 32.45
N GLN A 301 -17.06 -7.05 33.12
CA GLN A 301 -16.85 -7.01 34.57
C GLN A 301 -18.11 -7.40 35.35
N GLN A 302 -19.29 -6.92 34.92
CA GLN A 302 -20.56 -7.32 35.53
C GLN A 302 -20.86 -8.80 35.32
N ASN A 303 -20.59 -9.34 34.13
CA ASN A 303 -20.77 -10.75 33.85
C ASN A 303 -19.85 -11.61 34.72
N TYR A 304 -18.57 -11.24 34.85
CA TYR A 304 -17.64 -11.89 35.77
C TYR A 304 -18.18 -11.94 37.21
N GLN A 305 -18.65 -10.82 37.75
CA GLN A 305 -19.22 -10.79 39.10
C GLN A 305 -20.46 -11.68 39.25
N LYS A 306 -21.34 -11.72 38.24
CA LYS A 306 -22.54 -12.57 38.26
C LYS A 306 -22.18 -14.04 38.21
N THR A 307 -21.26 -14.43 37.34
CA THR A 307 -20.76 -15.81 37.21
C THR A 307 -20.13 -16.28 38.51
N ALA A 308 -19.17 -15.51 39.05
CA ALA A 308 -18.51 -15.85 40.33
C ALA A 308 -19.52 -16.00 41.49
N ALA A 309 -20.54 -15.14 41.56
CA ALA A 309 -21.59 -15.25 42.58
C ALA A 309 -22.46 -16.50 42.41
N ALA A 310 -22.83 -16.85 41.16
CA ALA A 310 -23.61 -18.04 40.85
C ALA A 310 -22.83 -19.32 41.17
N ASP A 311 -21.55 -19.40 40.79
CA ASP A 311 -20.71 -20.57 41.00
C ASP A 311 -20.39 -20.80 42.47
N SER A 312 -20.13 -19.72 43.22
CA SER A 312 -19.97 -19.78 44.68
C SER A 312 -21.23 -20.34 45.37
N SER A 313 -22.42 -19.91 44.93
CA SER A 313 -23.71 -20.42 45.42
C SER A 313 -23.91 -21.91 45.08
N ASN A 314 -23.63 -22.30 43.84
CA ASN A 314 -23.75 -23.68 43.37
C ASN A 314 -22.80 -24.62 44.13
N LYS A 315 -21.55 -24.22 44.30
CA LYS A 315 -20.55 -24.96 45.07
C LYS A 315 -20.96 -25.14 46.54
N THR A 316 -21.45 -24.07 47.16
CA THR A 316 -21.97 -24.10 48.54
C THR A 316 -23.15 -25.07 48.66
N SER A 317 -24.07 -25.04 47.71
CA SER A 317 -25.24 -25.92 47.67
C SER A 317 -24.85 -27.40 47.49
N ALA A 318 -23.88 -27.67 46.61
CA ALA A 318 -23.35 -29.01 46.39
C ALA A 318 -22.59 -29.53 47.63
N GLN A 319 -21.82 -28.67 48.29
CA GLN A 319 -21.13 -29.00 49.54
C GLN A 319 -22.13 -29.36 50.65
N GLN A 320 -23.20 -28.57 50.81
CA GLN A 320 -24.24 -28.85 51.79
C GLN A 320 -24.94 -30.18 51.52
N SER A 321 -25.22 -30.48 50.25
CA SER A 321 -25.81 -31.76 49.82
C SER A 321 -24.89 -32.94 50.15
N MET A 322 -23.58 -32.78 49.96
CA MET A 322 -22.58 -33.78 50.34
C MET A 322 -22.57 -34.05 51.85
N TYR A 323 -22.64 -33.02 52.69
CA TYR A 323 -22.71 -33.19 54.14
C TYR A 323 -24.00 -33.89 54.58
N GLN A 324 -25.15 -33.51 54.03
CA GLN A 324 -26.41 -34.19 54.31
C GLN A 324 -26.38 -35.67 53.90
N ALA A 325 -25.77 -35.99 52.76
CA ALA A 325 -25.59 -37.38 52.34
C ALA A 325 -24.65 -38.16 53.27
N ALA A 326 -23.60 -37.52 53.80
CA ALA A 326 -22.70 -38.12 54.77
C ALA A 326 -23.40 -38.42 56.11
N ASP A 327 -24.23 -37.51 56.60
CA ASP A 327 -25.07 -37.73 57.78
C ASP A 327 -26.10 -38.85 57.55
N GLY A 328 -26.64 -38.93 56.33
CA GLY A 328 -27.49 -40.03 55.89
C GLY A 328 -26.79 -41.39 55.98
N VAL A 329 -25.53 -41.49 55.54
CA VAL A 329 -24.71 -42.71 55.69
C VAL A 329 -24.52 -43.05 57.17
N ARG A 330 -24.17 -42.07 58.01
CA ARG A 330 -23.98 -42.29 59.46
C ARG A 330 -25.24 -42.83 60.13
N THR A 331 -26.40 -42.27 59.76
CA THR A 331 -27.70 -42.73 60.25
C THR A 331 -27.99 -44.16 59.79
N ALA A 332 -27.80 -44.46 58.51
CA ALA A 332 -28.03 -45.79 57.96
C ALA A 332 -27.09 -46.85 58.53
N GLN A 333 -25.82 -46.50 58.80
CA GLN A 333 -24.85 -47.37 59.49
C GLN A 333 -25.32 -47.72 60.91
N THR A 334 -25.89 -46.74 61.61
CA THR A 334 -26.43 -46.95 62.96
C THR A 334 -27.63 -47.92 62.92
N SER A 335 -28.57 -47.70 62.00
CA SER A 335 -29.72 -48.60 61.80
C SER A 335 -29.31 -50.01 61.38
N TYR A 336 -28.34 -50.14 60.48
CA TYR A 336 -27.78 -51.43 60.08
C TYR A 336 -27.17 -52.17 61.26
N THR A 337 -26.37 -51.48 62.07
CA THR A 337 -25.71 -52.07 63.24
C THR A 337 -26.75 -52.58 64.25
N SER A 338 -27.78 -51.78 64.57
CA SER A 338 -28.88 -52.23 65.45
C SER A 338 -29.59 -53.46 64.88
N ALA A 339 -30.05 -53.39 63.62
CA ALA A 339 -30.78 -54.47 62.98
C ALA A 339 -29.95 -55.77 62.87
N TYR A 340 -28.63 -55.66 62.74
CA TYR A 340 -27.71 -56.79 62.73
C TYR A 340 -27.71 -57.52 64.08
N TYR A 341 -27.52 -56.78 65.18
CA TYR A 341 -27.54 -57.39 66.52
C TYR A 341 -28.94 -57.88 66.92
N ASP A 342 -29.99 -57.15 66.55
CA ASP A 342 -31.38 -57.57 66.80
C ASP A 342 -31.69 -58.88 66.06
N ASN A 343 -31.30 -58.98 64.79
CA ASN A 343 -31.45 -60.23 64.04
C ASN A 343 -30.65 -61.37 64.68
N GLN A 344 -29.40 -61.12 65.11
CA GLN A 344 -28.59 -62.15 65.78
C GLN A 344 -29.26 -62.69 67.05
N ASN A 345 -29.77 -61.80 67.91
CA ASN A 345 -30.49 -62.16 69.12
C ASN A 345 -31.78 -62.95 68.80
N ALA A 346 -32.52 -62.51 67.78
CA ALA A 346 -33.73 -63.19 67.32
C ALA A 346 -33.42 -64.60 66.74
N GLN A 347 -32.33 -64.76 65.99
CA GLN A 347 -31.90 -66.09 65.51
C GLN A 347 -31.59 -67.04 66.68
N ASN A 348 -31.10 -66.51 67.80
CA ASN A 348 -30.88 -67.24 69.04
C ASN A 348 -32.17 -67.48 69.88
N GLY A 349 -33.35 -67.09 69.37
CA GLY A 349 -34.64 -67.30 70.04
C GLY A 349 -34.96 -66.30 71.16
N THR A 350 -34.23 -65.17 71.22
CA THR A 350 -34.39 -64.12 72.23
C THR A 350 -34.94 -62.85 71.58
N ASP A 351 -35.96 -62.22 72.18
CA ASP A 351 -36.49 -60.94 71.73
C ASP A 351 -35.51 -59.80 72.05
N PRO A 352 -34.96 -59.10 71.03
CA PRO A 352 -34.05 -57.97 71.23
C PRO A 352 -34.63 -56.80 72.02
N LYS A 353 -35.96 -56.65 72.04
CA LYS A 353 -36.62 -55.54 72.75
C LYS A 353 -36.74 -55.78 74.25
N THR A 354 -36.92 -57.02 74.66
CA THR A 354 -37.24 -57.39 76.05
C THR A 354 -36.12 -58.18 76.73
N GLY A 355 -35.23 -58.80 75.94
CA GLY A 355 -34.20 -59.72 76.40
C GLY A 355 -34.72 -61.10 76.83
N LYS A 356 -36.01 -61.40 76.62
CA LYS A 356 -36.63 -62.69 77.00
C LYS A 356 -36.73 -63.63 75.80
N SER A 357 -36.91 -64.92 76.05
CA SER A 357 -37.14 -65.88 74.95
C SER A 357 -38.52 -65.69 74.33
N PHE A 358 -38.63 -65.78 73.00
CA PHE A 358 -39.90 -65.68 72.28
C PHE A 358 -40.97 -66.64 72.81
N SER A 359 -40.58 -67.86 73.17
CA SER A 359 -41.49 -68.87 73.72
C SER A 359 -42.09 -68.43 75.07
N SER A 360 -41.30 -67.75 75.90
CA SER A 360 -41.77 -67.24 77.21
C SER A 360 -42.79 -66.10 77.07
N GLU A 361 -42.77 -65.41 75.93
CA GLU A 361 -43.69 -64.32 75.59
C GLU A 361 -44.83 -64.77 74.67
N LYS A 362 -44.93 -66.08 74.40
CA LYS A 362 -45.93 -66.69 73.51
C LYS A 362 -45.89 -66.13 72.08
N LEU A 363 -44.72 -65.72 71.61
CA LEU A 363 -44.49 -65.25 70.25
C LEU A 363 -44.05 -66.41 69.35
N ASP A 364 -44.55 -66.44 68.10
CA ASP A 364 -44.12 -67.43 67.11
C ASP A 364 -42.66 -67.17 66.67
N THR A 365 -41.78 -68.12 66.96
CA THR A 365 -40.33 -67.96 66.75
C THR A 365 -39.97 -67.76 65.29
N ALA A 366 -40.57 -68.54 64.38
CA ALA A 366 -40.28 -68.46 62.95
C ALA A 366 -40.70 -67.09 62.38
N THR A 367 -41.88 -66.60 62.76
CA THR A 367 -42.36 -65.27 62.37
C THR A 367 -41.45 -64.16 62.90
N GLN A 368 -41.05 -64.21 64.17
CA GLN A 368 -40.15 -63.19 64.74
C GLN A 368 -38.78 -63.21 64.04
N GLN A 369 -38.18 -64.39 63.84
CA GLN A 369 -36.91 -64.52 63.12
C GLN A 369 -36.98 -63.94 61.70
N GLN A 370 -38.06 -64.24 60.96
CA GLN A 370 -38.27 -63.70 59.63
C GLN A 370 -38.43 -62.16 59.65
N GLN A 371 -39.17 -61.62 60.63
CA GLN A 371 -39.35 -60.17 60.77
C GLN A 371 -38.01 -59.45 60.99
N TYR A 372 -37.18 -59.93 61.91
CA TYR A 372 -35.87 -59.34 62.14
C TYR A 372 -34.89 -59.56 60.98
N ALA A 373 -35.00 -60.67 60.23
CA ALA A 373 -34.21 -60.87 59.01
C ALA A 373 -34.57 -59.87 57.91
N ASN A 374 -35.87 -59.64 57.70
CA ASN A 374 -36.36 -58.63 56.75
C ASN A 374 -35.94 -57.21 57.18
N ALA A 375 -35.93 -56.91 58.49
CA ALA A 375 -35.46 -55.64 59.02
C ALA A 375 -33.97 -55.41 58.72
N LEU A 376 -33.12 -56.42 58.92
CA LEU A 376 -31.70 -56.36 58.55
C LEU A 376 -31.51 -56.17 57.04
N GLN A 377 -32.26 -56.90 56.21
CA GLN A 377 -32.21 -56.72 54.75
C GLN A 377 -32.56 -55.29 54.34
N THR A 378 -33.62 -54.73 54.94
CA THR A 378 -34.06 -53.35 54.71
C THR A 378 -32.99 -52.34 55.11
N ALA A 379 -32.38 -52.51 56.29
CA ALA A 379 -31.31 -51.64 56.77
C ALA A 379 -30.04 -51.74 55.90
N THR A 380 -29.72 -52.94 55.42
CA THR A 380 -28.59 -53.18 54.49
C THR A 380 -28.80 -52.43 53.17
N LEU A 381 -30.00 -52.51 52.60
CA LEU A 381 -30.34 -51.77 51.38
C LEU A 381 -30.29 -50.25 51.61
N ALA A 382 -30.84 -49.76 52.73
CA ALA A 382 -30.81 -48.35 53.08
C ALA A 382 -29.37 -47.82 53.22
N LEU A 383 -28.47 -48.61 53.81
CA LEU A 383 -27.04 -48.27 53.92
C LEU A 383 -26.38 -48.16 52.53
N SER A 384 -26.59 -49.16 51.67
CA SER A 384 -26.06 -49.13 50.29
C SER A 384 -26.58 -47.92 49.49
N GLN A 385 -27.88 -47.60 49.63
CA GLN A 385 -28.47 -46.43 48.99
C GLN A 385 -27.90 -45.11 49.53
N ALA A 386 -27.70 -44.99 50.85
CA ALA A 386 -27.10 -43.81 51.46
C ALA A 386 -25.66 -43.61 50.98
N GLN A 387 -24.87 -44.69 50.89
CA GLN A 387 -23.50 -44.65 50.37
C GLN A 387 -23.47 -44.20 48.91
N SER A 388 -24.35 -44.72 48.07
CA SER A 388 -24.47 -44.29 46.66
C SER A 388 -24.83 -42.80 46.54
N LYS A 389 -25.76 -42.30 47.38
CA LYS A 389 -26.11 -40.87 47.43
C LYS A 389 -24.92 -39.99 47.83
N LEU A 390 -24.10 -40.44 48.79
CA LEU A 390 -22.90 -39.72 49.18
C LEU A 390 -21.89 -39.64 48.03
N GLU A 391 -21.65 -40.73 47.31
CA GLU A 391 -20.74 -40.71 46.16
C GLU A 391 -21.25 -39.79 45.04
N GLN A 392 -22.56 -39.82 44.75
CA GLN A 392 -23.17 -38.89 43.79
C GLN A 392 -23.00 -37.42 44.24
N ALA A 393 -23.18 -37.13 45.52
CA ALA A 393 -23.04 -35.77 46.06
C ALA A 393 -21.57 -35.29 46.03
N LYS A 394 -20.59 -36.18 46.28
CA LYS A 394 -19.16 -35.87 46.12
C LYS A 394 -18.82 -35.51 44.67
N VAL A 395 -19.30 -36.29 43.70
CA VAL A 395 -19.10 -36.01 42.28
C VAL A 395 -19.74 -34.68 41.89
N ALA A 396 -20.96 -34.40 42.35
CA ALA A 396 -21.62 -33.12 42.10
C ALA A 396 -20.81 -31.93 42.66
N PHE A 397 -20.27 -32.06 43.87
CA PHE A 397 -19.41 -31.04 44.47
C PHE A 397 -18.09 -30.85 43.70
N GLN A 398 -17.46 -31.94 43.25
CA GLN A 398 -16.26 -31.86 42.41
C GLN A 398 -16.55 -31.19 41.07
N ASN A 399 -17.68 -31.52 40.43
CA ASN A 399 -18.09 -30.90 39.17
C ASN A 399 -18.36 -29.40 39.36
N ALA A 400 -19.01 -29.00 40.46
CA ALA A 400 -19.23 -27.59 40.78
C ALA A 400 -17.91 -26.83 40.96
N GLN A 401 -16.90 -27.43 41.60
CA GLN A 401 -15.56 -26.83 41.70
C GLN A 401 -14.88 -26.69 40.33
N GLN A 402 -14.97 -27.71 39.47
CA GLN A 402 -14.37 -27.65 38.15
C GLN A 402 -15.06 -26.62 37.25
N GLN A 403 -16.38 -26.49 37.38
CA GLN A 403 -17.16 -25.50 36.66
C GLN A 403 -16.75 -24.08 37.06
N GLU A 404 -16.68 -23.79 38.37
CA GLU A 404 -16.21 -22.50 38.91
C GLU A 404 -14.83 -22.12 38.32
N ILE A 405 -13.87 -23.05 38.30
CA ILE A 405 -12.53 -22.80 37.74
C ILE A 405 -12.61 -22.42 36.26
N ASN A 406 -13.41 -23.13 35.47
CA ASN A 406 -13.50 -22.91 34.03
C ASN A 406 -14.23 -21.60 33.71
N ASP A 407 -15.31 -21.32 34.43
CA ASP A 407 -16.15 -20.15 34.22
C ASP A 407 -15.45 -18.86 34.67
N ASP A 408 -14.74 -18.89 35.80
CA ASP A 408 -13.89 -17.78 36.24
C ASP A 408 -12.78 -17.48 35.22
N ALA A 409 -12.09 -18.52 34.71
CA ALA A 409 -11.05 -18.34 33.70
C ALA A 409 -11.61 -17.70 32.41
N ASN A 410 -12.77 -18.17 31.95
CA ASN A 410 -13.43 -17.63 30.76
C ASN A 410 -13.90 -16.19 30.96
N ALA A 411 -14.53 -15.89 32.10
CA ALA A 411 -15.02 -14.55 32.39
C ALA A 411 -13.87 -13.55 32.60
N GLN A 412 -12.77 -13.98 33.22
CA GLN A 412 -11.56 -13.16 33.37
C GLN A 412 -10.87 -12.87 32.02
N ALA A 413 -10.87 -13.85 31.11
CA ALA A 413 -10.40 -13.64 29.74
C ALA A 413 -11.23 -12.58 29.01
N GLN A 414 -12.56 -12.62 29.13
CA GLN A 414 -13.44 -11.61 28.55
C GLN A 414 -13.18 -10.19 29.08
N VAL A 415 -12.95 -10.05 30.39
CA VAL A 415 -12.57 -8.76 30.99
C VAL A 415 -11.23 -8.27 30.44
N THR A 416 -10.25 -9.17 30.35
CA THR A 416 -8.91 -8.85 29.84
C THR A 416 -8.96 -8.42 28.37
N ASP A 417 -9.69 -9.13 27.53
CA ASP A 417 -9.86 -8.80 26.11
C ASP A 417 -10.55 -7.45 25.92
N ALA A 418 -11.62 -7.18 26.67
CA ALA A 418 -12.29 -5.89 26.63
C ALA A 418 -11.37 -4.74 27.08
N GLN A 419 -10.53 -4.97 28.09
CA GLN A 419 -9.55 -3.99 28.56
C GLN A 419 -8.45 -3.74 27.51
N VAL A 420 -7.96 -4.79 26.85
CA VAL A 420 -6.96 -4.69 25.78
C VAL A 420 -7.53 -3.89 24.61
N GLN A 421 -8.77 -4.16 24.20
CA GLN A 421 -9.45 -3.42 23.14
C GLN A 421 -9.59 -1.93 23.49
N LEU A 422 -10.01 -1.61 24.71
CA LEU A 422 -10.09 -0.22 25.19
C LEU A 422 -8.71 0.44 25.17
N ASN A 423 -7.68 -0.21 25.69
CA ASN A 423 -6.32 0.31 25.72
C ASN A 423 -5.75 0.53 24.31
N GLN A 424 -6.07 -0.34 23.36
CA GLN A 424 -5.67 -0.16 21.96
C GLN A 424 -6.31 1.08 21.34
N LEU A 425 -7.58 1.36 21.65
CA LEU A 425 -8.25 2.57 21.19
C LEU A 425 -7.67 3.84 21.85
N LEU A 426 -7.34 3.78 23.15
CA LEU A 426 -6.80 4.92 23.89
C LEU A 426 -5.36 5.30 23.48
N LYS A 427 -4.59 4.38 22.88
CA LYS A 427 -3.25 4.66 22.36
C LYS A 427 -3.25 5.65 21.18
N GLY A 428 -4.41 5.96 20.61
CA GLY A 428 -4.53 6.81 19.44
C GLY A 428 -4.19 6.07 18.14
N PRO A 429 -4.15 6.77 17.00
CA PRO A 429 -3.81 6.16 15.72
C PRO A 429 -2.38 5.64 15.72
N LYS A 430 -2.14 4.50 15.08
CA LYS A 430 -0.79 3.93 14.99
C LYS A 430 0.09 4.85 14.14
N ASP A 431 1.33 5.05 14.55
CA ASP A 431 2.31 5.84 13.78
C ASP A 431 2.47 5.33 12.34
N THR A 432 2.34 4.01 12.14
CA THR A 432 2.35 3.37 10.81
C THR A 432 1.19 3.81 9.94
N ASP A 433 0.00 3.96 10.50
CA ASP A 433 -1.22 4.31 9.76
C ASP A 433 -1.17 5.79 9.36
N VAL A 434 -0.65 6.65 10.27
CA VAL A 434 -0.40 8.07 9.97
C VAL A 434 0.67 8.21 8.89
N ALA A 435 1.76 7.45 8.98
CA ALA A 435 2.85 7.47 7.99
C ALA A 435 2.37 7.00 6.60
N GLN A 436 1.56 5.94 6.53
CA GLN A 436 0.98 5.45 5.28
C GLN A 436 0.01 6.48 4.66
N ALA A 437 -0.86 7.09 5.48
CA ALA A 437 -1.76 8.11 5.00
C ALA A 437 -1.02 9.37 4.52
N GLN A 438 0.10 9.73 5.18
CA GLN A 438 0.96 10.83 4.74
C GLN A 438 1.66 10.49 3.41
N ALA A 439 2.21 9.28 3.28
CA ALA A 439 2.83 8.82 2.04
C ALA A 439 1.84 8.85 0.86
N ALA A 440 0.57 8.50 1.09
CA ALA A 440 -0.48 8.61 0.07
C ALA A 440 -0.77 10.06 -0.36
N VAL A 441 -0.70 11.03 0.57
CA VAL A 441 -0.80 12.46 0.24
C VAL A 441 0.40 12.89 -0.60
N ASP A 442 1.60 12.47 -0.22
CA ASP A 442 2.83 12.83 -0.92
C ASP A 442 2.85 12.26 -2.35
N GLN A 443 2.42 11.00 -2.53
CA GLN A 443 2.27 10.36 -3.84
C GLN A 443 1.25 11.08 -4.72
N ALA A 444 0.07 11.43 -4.17
CA ALA A 444 -0.95 12.15 -4.92
C ALA A 444 -0.46 13.55 -5.35
N ASN A 445 0.29 14.25 -4.49
CA ASN A 445 0.90 15.53 -4.82
C ASN A 445 1.98 15.41 -5.90
N ALA A 446 2.81 14.36 -5.85
CA ALA A 446 3.83 14.09 -6.87
C ALA A 446 3.18 13.82 -8.23
N GLN A 447 2.09 13.05 -8.26
CA GLN A 447 1.34 12.78 -9.49
C GLN A 447 0.74 14.06 -10.08
N LEU A 448 0.12 14.89 -9.24
CA LEU A 448 -0.43 16.18 -9.66
C LEU A 448 0.66 17.09 -10.24
N ALA A 449 1.83 17.17 -9.58
CA ALA A 449 2.96 17.97 -10.05
C ALA A 449 3.48 17.48 -11.41
N LYS A 450 3.54 16.15 -11.62
CA LYS A 450 3.96 15.55 -12.89
C LYS A 450 3.01 15.89 -14.04
N LEU A 451 1.71 15.79 -13.79
CA LEU A 451 0.67 16.16 -14.77
C LEU A 451 0.71 17.66 -15.10
N GLN A 452 0.99 18.53 -14.11
CA GLN A 452 1.14 19.96 -14.33
C GLN A 452 2.39 20.34 -15.15
N GLN A 453 3.41 19.48 -15.19
CA GLN A 453 4.66 19.71 -15.94
C GLN A 453 4.64 19.11 -17.36
N GLY A 454 3.50 18.57 -17.83
CA GLY A 454 3.37 17.97 -19.15
C GLY A 454 3.61 16.46 -19.15
N GLY A 455 2.94 15.75 -18.23
CA GLY A 455 3.02 14.30 -18.07
C GLY A 455 2.73 13.51 -19.36
N SER A 456 3.30 12.31 -19.42
CA SER A 456 3.13 11.33 -20.48
C SER A 456 1.74 10.66 -20.42
N ALA A 457 1.38 9.91 -21.47
CA ALA A 457 0.14 9.12 -21.47
C ALA A 457 0.09 8.01 -20.39
N ALA A 458 1.20 7.69 -19.72
CA ALA A 458 1.25 6.76 -18.59
C ALA A 458 1.00 7.46 -17.23
N ASP A 459 0.95 8.79 -17.22
CA ASP A 459 0.70 9.60 -16.02
C ASP A 459 -0.78 9.94 -15.82
N VAL A 460 -1.58 9.77 -16.88
CA VAL A 460 -3.04 9.80 -16.87
C VAL A 460 -3.54 8.39 -16.58
#